data_AF-A0A7S1D0A8-F1
#
_entry.id   AF-A0A7S1D0A8-F1
#
_cell.length_a   1.000
_cell.length_b   1.000
_cell.length_c   1.000
_cell.angle_alpha   90.00
_cell.angle_beta   90.00
_cell.angle_gamma   90.00
#
_symmetry.space_group_name_H-M   'P 1'
#
loop_
_entity.id
_entity.type
_entity.pdbx_description
1 polymer ?
#
loop_
_entity_poly.entity_id
_entity_poly.type
_entity_poly.pdbx_seq_one_letter_code
_entity_poly.pdbx_strand_id
1 'polypeptide(L)'
;YEIVLYSPSIDAIADPVVSSLDKSGCIMHRLYRESTHYKNGVHVKDLNRLNRNVNRIVALDDDMDALQFNPDNLIRIKPYDDPTDRTDNTLERITPFLIEIARQGCNDVPAVLRQFRGLDADGIADEFDRRVSDFKENQLRRTQRGLGGFANRGGAADLPPPELSPVQEDSRGGPPQLTAKDLVGAAPTPVGSGGMMQFLNQRAQEKEEQNRRKFEKWNEVMMKKQQEKQAAATAAAGH
;
A
#
# COMPACT_ATOMS: atom_id res chain seq x y z
N TYR A 1 0.44 10.38 -9.09
CA TYR A 1 1.59 10.38 -10.00
C TYR A 1 1.61 11.69 -10.78
N GLU A 2 2.79 12.07 -11.27
CA GLU A 2 2.89 12.96 -12.43
C GLU A 2 2.72 12.09 -13.68
N ILE A 3 1.64 12.28 -14.44
CA ILE A 3 1.31 11.47 -15.63
C ILE A 3 1.88 12.16 -16.86
N VAL A 4 2.76 11.46 -17.56
CA VAL A 4 3.38 11.89 -18.82
C VAL A 4 2.98 10.91 -19.92
N LEU A 5 2.33 11.41 -20.97
CA LEU A 5 2.19 10.66 -22.21
C LEU A 5 3.50 10.74 -22.98
N TYR A 6 4.06 9.59 -23.38
CA TYR A 6 5.27 9.53 -24.18
C TYR A 6 5.06 8.57 -25.36
N SER A 7 4.78 9.13 -26.54
CA SER A 7 4.40 8.38 -27.73
C SER A 7 5.46 8.51 -28.84
N PRO A 8 5.77 7.43 -29.57
CA PRO A 8 6.59 7.51 -30.79
C PRO A 8 5.80 8.03 -32.00
N SER A 9 4.52 8.37 -31.85
CA SER A 9 3.67 8.91 -32.92
C SER A 9 3.89 10.40 -33.14
N ILE A 10 3.58 10.86 -34.35
CA ILE A 10 3.59 12.29 -34.69
C ILE A 10 2.45 12.98 -33.91
N ASP A 11 2.76 14.14 -33.34
CA ASP A 11 1.84 14.97 -32.55
C ASP A 11 0.54 15.28 -33.29
N ALA A 12 0.62 15.69 -34.56
CA ALA A 12 -0.52 16.04 -35.40
C ALA A 12 -1.54 14.90 -35.58
N ILE A 13 -1.11 13.65 -35.39
CA ILE A 13 -1.97 12.46 -35.50
C ILE A 13 -2.44 12.01 -34.11
N ALA A 14 -1.54 11.99 -33.14
CA ALA A 14 -1.82 11.42 -31.83
C ALA A 14 -2.55 12.39 -30.88
N ASP A 15 -2.27 13.69 -30.93
CA ASP A 15 -2.83 14.67 -29.99
C ASP A 15 -4.36 14.78 -30.02
N PRO A 16 -5.04 14.75 -31.19
CA PRO A 16 -6.51 14.74 -31.23
C PRO A 16 -7.12 13.53 -30.51
N VAL A 17 -6.51 12.35 -30.66
CA VAL A 17 -6.96 11.10 -30.01
C VAL A 17 -6.76 11.21 -28.50
N VAL A 18 -5.59 11.65 -28.06
CA VAL A 18 -5.26 11.86 -26.64
C VAL A 18 -6.20 12.87 -26.01
N SER A 19 -6.49 13.98 -26.69
CA SER A 19 -7.43 15.01 -26.22
C SER A 19 -8.86 14.49 -26.07
N SER A 20 -9.27 13.55 -26.92
CA SER A 20 -10.58 12.89 -26.80
C SER A 20 -10.67 11.92 -25.62
N LEU A 21 -9.54 11.29 -25.25
CA LEU A 21 -9.42 10.35 -24.15
C LEU A 21 -9.30 11.08 -22.80
N ASP A 22 -8.45 12.10 -22.72
CA ASP A 22 -8.11 12.80 -21.48
C ASP A 22 -9.06 13.99 -21.18
N LYS A 23 -10.36 13.69 -21.02
CA LYS A 23 -11.38 14.71 -20.76
C LYS A 23 -11.23 15.42 -19.40
N SER A 24 -10.54 14.77 -18.46
CA SER A 24 -10.35 15.30 -17.10
C SER A 24 -9.03 16.05 -16.92
N GLY A 25 -8.17 16.10 -17.95
CA GLY A 25 -6.87 16.76 -17.88
C GLY A 25 -5.90 16.08 -16.93
N CYS A 26 -5.92 14.75 -16.87
CA CYS A 26 -5.05 13.94 -16.03
C CYS A 26 -3.60 13.92 -16.55
N ILE A 27 -3.38 14.08 -17.85
CA ILE A 27 -2.05 14.05 -18.47
C ILE A 27 -1.41 15.43 -18.34
N MET A 28 -0.33 15.53 -17.55
CA MET A 28 0.36 16.80 -17.29
C MET A 28 1.33 17.19 -18.41
N HIS A 29 1.96 16.21 -19.06
CA HIS A 29 2.91 16.43 -20.14
C HIS A 29 2.66 15.46 -21.29
N ARG A 30 2.79 15.96 -22.53
CA ARG A 30 2.63 15.17 -23.75
C ARG A 30 3.92 15.26 -24.55
N LEU A 31 4.58 14.13 -24.73
CA LEU A 31 5.82 13.96 -25.48
C LEU A 31 5.53 13.05 -26.67
N TYR A 32 5.90 13.52 -27.85
CA TYR A 32 5.65 12.82 -29.12
C TYR A 32 6.95 12.38 -29.77
N ARG A 33 6.89 11.95 -31.05
CA ARG A 33 8.03 11.46 -31.83
C ARG A 33 9.29 12.31 -31.71
N GLU A 34 9.17 13.63 -31.80
CA GLU A 34 10.32 14.56 -31.73
C GLU A 34 11.06 14.52 -30.38
N SER A 35 10.41 14.01 -29.34
CA SER A 35 11.01 13.80 -28.01
C SER A 35 11.68 12.42 -27.86
N THR A 36 11.61 11.55 -28.86
CA THR A 36 12.22 10.21 -28.82
C THR A 36 13.61 10.20 -29.46
N HIS A 37 14.40 9.19 -29.13
CA HIS A 37 15.69 8.90 -29.73
C HIS A 37 15.58 7.81 -30.78
N TYR A 38 15.72 8.17 -32.05
CA TYR A 38 15.75 7.18 -33.12
C TYR A 38 17.09 6.44 -33.13
N LYS A 39 17.08 5.14 -32.84
CA LYS A 39 18.28 4.29 -32.82
C LYS A 39 17.93 2.91 -33.34
N ASN A 40 18.72 2.40 -34.29
CA ASN A 40 18.59 1.06 -34.85
C ASN A 40 17.17 0.72 -35.37
N GLY A 41 16.49 1.71 -35.97
CA GLY A 41 15.14 1.51 -36.48
C GLY A 41 14.01 1.71 -35.46
N VAL A 42 14.33 1.91 -34.18
CA VAL A 42 13.37 2.03 -33.08
C VAL A 42 13.36 3.45 -32.51
N HIS A 43 12.19 3.94 -32.14
CA HIS A 43 12.01 5.18 -31.39
C HIS A 43 12.09 4.92 -29.89
N VAL A 44 13.23 5.26 -29.30
CA VAL A 44 13.54 4.99 -27.90
C VAL A 44 13.16 6.17 -27.01
N LYS A 45 12.52 5.89 -25.89
CA LYS A 45 12.09 6.83 -24.86
C LYS A 45 13.17 6.92 -23.78
N ASP A 46 13.98 7.98 -23.81
CA ASP A 46 15.09 8.16 -22.87
C ASP A 46 14.61 8.85 -21.58
N LEU A 47 14.41 8.07 -20.51
CA LEU A 47 13.92 8.60 -19.24
C LEU A 47 14.91 9.56 -18.58
N ASN A 48 16.21 9.46 -18.88
CA ASN A 48 17.22 10.34 -18.31
C ASN A 48 17.06 11.80 -18.76
N ARG A 49 16.33 12.04 -19.86
CA ARG A 49 16.08 13.38 -20.41
C ARG A 49 14.82 14.05 -19.90
N LEU A 50 14.04 13.37 -19.07
CA LEU A 50 12.82 13.93 -18.50
C LEU A 50 13.09 14.94 -17.37
N ASN A 51 14.35 15.16 -16.98
CA ASN A 51 14.72 16.00 -15.84
C ASN A 51 13.94 15.61 -14.58
N ARG A 52 13.84 14.29 -14.36
CA ARG A 52 13.22 13.64 -13.20
C ARG A 52 14.18 12.58 -12.69
N ASN A 53 14.08 12.26 -11.41
CA ASN A 53 14.86 11.17 -10.86
C ASN A 53 14.33 9.84 -11.43
N VAL A 54 15.13 9.18 -12.27
CA VAL A 54 14.81 7.91 -12.94
C VAL A 54 14.42 6.81 -11.95
N ASN A 55 14.99 6.81 -10.74
CA ASN A 55 14.66 5.85 -9.70
C ASN A 55 13.23 6.03 -9.15
N ARG A 56 12.50 7.07 -9.57
CA ARG A 56 11.12 7.34 -9.17
C ARG A 56 10.16 7.36 -10.36
N ILE A 57 10.58 6.86 -11.52
CA ILE A 57 9.77 6.79 -12.74
C ILE A 57 9.33 5.34 -12.95
N VAL A 58 8.03 5.16 -13.19
CA VAL A 58 7.45 3.91 -13.71
C VAL A 58 7.05 4.18 -15.15
N ALA A 59 7.46 3.32 -16.08
CA ALA A 59 7.03 3.40 -17.47
C ALA A 59 6.12 2.21 -17.80
N LEU A 60 4.97 2.49 -18.42
CA LEU A 60 4.04 1.48 -18.95
C LEU A 60 4.14 1.55 -20.48
N ASP A 61 4.52 0.44 -21.11
CA ASP A 61 4.71 0.36 -22.56
C ASP A 61 4.45 -1.06 -23.06
N ASP A 62 3.91 -1.18 -24.26
CA ASP A 62 3.73 -2.46 -24.93
C ASP A 62 4.98 -2.92 -25.68
N ASP A 63 5.83 -1.96 -26.07
CA ASP A 63 7.11 -2.19 -26.75
C ASP A 63 8.27 -2.24 -25.74
N MET A 64 8.97 -3.37 -25.68
CA MET A 64 10.15 -3.55 -24.82
C MET A 64 11.35 -2.74 -25.30
N ASP A 65 11.47 -2.51 -26.62
CA ASP A 65 12.61 -1.83 -27.21
C ASP A 65 12.50 -0.30 -27.03
N ALA A 66 11.28 0.22 -26.81
CA ALA A 66 11.03 1.61 -26.52
C ALA A 66 11.77 2.10 -25.27
N LEU A 67 12.12 1.23 -24.31
CA LEU A 67 12.79 1.57 -23.05
C LEU A 67 14.17 0.95 -22.88
N GLN A 68 14.87 0.63 -23.97
CA GLN A 68 16.18 -0.03 -23.93
C GLN A 68 17.25 0.66 -23.06
N PHE A 69 17.15 1.97 -22.77
CA PHE A 69 18.07 2.68 -21.87
C PHE A 69 17.71 2.52 -20.39
N ASN A 70 16.46 2.18 -20.08
CA ASN A 70 15.93 2.06 -18.73
C ASN A 70 15.00 0.84 -18.61
N PRO A 71 15.46 -0.39 -18.95
CA PRO A 71 14.58 -1.57 -19.00
C PRO A 71 14.01 -1.95 -17.63
N ASP A 72 14.72 -1.64 -16.54
CA ASP A 72 14.25 -1.92 -15.18
C ASP A 72 13.11 -0.98 -14.73
N ASN A 73 12.81 0.08 -15.48
CA ASN A 73 11.68 0.98 -15.21
C ASN A 73 10.40 0.56 -15.94
N LEU A 74 10.49 -0.41 -16.86
CA LEU A 74 9.37 -0.85 -17.69
C LEU A 74 8.50 -1.86 -16.95
N ILE A 75 7.21 -1.56 -16.89
CA ILE A 75 6.15 -2.53 -16.71
C ILE A 75 5.57 -2.79 -18.10
N ARG A 76 5.82 -3.99 -18.65
CA ARG A 76 5.31 -4.36 -19.97
C ARG A 76 3.80 -4.57 -19.90
N ILE A 77 3.06 -3.88 -20.75
CA ILE A 77 1.62 -4.14 -20.97
C ILE A 77 1.44 -4.94 -22.27
N LYS A 78 0.35 -5.68 -22.39
CA LYS A 78 0.01 -6.30 -23.69
C LYS A 78 -0.51 -5.22 -24.64
N PRO A 79 -0.22 -5.32 -25.95
CA PRO A 79 -0.87 -4.46 -26.93
C PRO A 79 -2.40 -4.63 -26.85
N TYR A 80 -3.12 -3.52 -26.87
CA TYR A 80 -4.58 -3.51 -27.01
C TYR A 80 -4.92 -3.33 -28.50
N ASP A 81 -5.14 -4.44 -29.20
CA ASP A 81 -5.33 -4.48 -30.65
C ASP A 81 -6.78 -4.70 -31.09
N ASP A 82 -7.65 -5.19 -30.20
CA ASP A 82 -9.08 -5.32 -30.43
C ASP A 82 -9.88 -4.22 -29.70
N PRO A 83 -10.30 -3.15 -30.40
CA PRO A 83 -11.11 -2.07 -29.79
C PRO A 83 -12.53 -2.52 -29.39
N THR A 84 -12.94 -3.73 -29.76
CA THR A 84 -14.23 -4.32 -29.36
C THR A 84 -14.12 -5.16 -28.10
N ASP A 85 -12.91 -5.52 -27.66
CA ASP A 85 -12.71 -6.26 -26.43
C ASP A 85 -13.08 -5.39 -25.23
N ARG A 86 -14.12 -5.82 -24.50
CA ARG A 86 -14.62 -5.21 -23.26
C ARG A 86 -14.22 -6.00 -22.01
N THR A 87 -13.45 -7.06 -22.18
CA THR A 87 -12.97 -7.94 -21.12
C THR A 87 -11.57 -7.55 -20.65
N ASP A 88 -10.79 -6.81 -21.46
CA ASP A 88 -9.51 -6.25 -21.01
C ASP A 88 -9.73 -5.33 -19.80
N ASN A 89 -9.07 -5.71 -18.71
CA ASN A 89 -9.05 -4.98 -17.45
C ASN A 89 -7.61 -4.82 -16.93
N THR A 90 -6.60 -4.95 -17.80
CA THR A 90 -5.17 -4.95 -17.44
C THR A 90 -4.80 -3.72 -16.62
N LEU A 91 -5.24 -2.54 -17.06
CA LEU A 91 -4.95 -1.27 -16.39
C LEU A 91 -5.66 -1.15 -15.03
N GLU A 92 -6.86 -1.70 -14.89
CA GLU A 92 -7.57 -1.75 -13.60
C GLU A 92 -6.82 -2.66 -12.62
N ARG A 93 -6.39 -3.83 -13.08
CA ARG A 93 -5.70 -4.84 -12.26
C ARG A 93 -4.33 -4.37 -11.75
N ILE A 94 -3.56 -3.65 -12.56
CA ILE A 94 -2.24 -3.13 -12.12
C ILE A 94 -2.35 -1.87 -11.24
N THR A 95 -3.49 -1.18 -11.25
CA THR A 95 -3.68 0.09 -10.52
C THR A 95 -3.40 -0.01 -9.02
N PRO A 96 -3.85 -1.03 -8.26
CA PRO A 96 -3.51 -1.20 -6.84
C PRO A 96 -2.00 -1.24 -6.57
N PHE A 97 -1.24 -1.94 -7.42
CA PHE A 97 0.22 -2.01 -7.32
C PHE A 97 0.86 -0.63 -7.52
N LEU A 98 0.42 0.11 -8.54
CA LEU A 98 0.89 1.48 -8.78
C LEU A 98 0.54 2.42 -7.61
N ILE A 99 -0.68 2.33 -7.07
CA ILE A 99 -1.09 3.11 -5.90
C ILE A 99 -0.17 2.80 -4.71
N GLU A 100 0.17 1.53 -4.50
CA GLU A 100 1.02 1.13 -3.38
C GLU A 100 2.46 1.64 -3.54
N ILE A 101 3.06 1.59 -4.73
CA ILE A 101 4.37 2.21 -5.00
C ILE A 101 4.37 3.70 -4.62
N ALA A 102 3.34 4.44 -5.04
CA ALA A 102 3.21 5.86 -4.73
C ALA A 102 3.01 6.11 -3.24
N ARG A 103 2.16 5.30 -2.59
CA ARG A 103 1.84 5.41 -1.16
C ARG A 103 3.05 5.14 -0.27
N GLN A 104 3.91 4.19 -0.65
CA GLN A 104 5.12 3.87 0.08
C GLN A 104 6.22 4.91 -0.10
N GLY A 105 6.12 5.77 -1.12
CA GLY A 105 7.16 6.75 -1.43
C GLY A 105 8.46 6.07 -1.84
N CYS A 106 8.37 5.00 -2.63
CA CYS A 106 9.54 4.25 -3.09
C CYS A 106 10.56 5.18 -3.77
N ASN A 107 11.80 5.16 -3.27
CA ASN A 107 12.91 5.95 -3.81
C ASN A 107 13.71 5.20 -4.88
N ASP A 108 13.48 3.90 -5.05
CA ASP A 108 14.11 3.01 -6.04
C ASP A 108 13.07 2.06 -6.65
N VAL A 109 12.31 2.58 -7.61
CA VAL A 109 11.33 1.85 -8.42
C VAL A 109 12.00 0.69 -9.18
N PRO A 110 13.15 0.86 -9.86
CA PRO A 110 13.86 -0.25 -10.48
C PRO A 110 14.07 -1.45 -9.54
N ALA A 111 14.48 -1.22 -8.29
CA ALA A 111 14.64 -2.31 -7.32
C ALA A 111 13.35 -3.06 -7.00
N VAL A 112 12.23 -2.36 -6.95
CA VAL A 112 10.91 -2.98 -6.74
C VAL A 112 10.51 -3.80 -7.95
N LEU A 113 10.61 -3.22 -9.15
CA LEU A 113 10.22 -3.89 -10.40
C LEU A 113 11.10 -5.10 -10.73
N ARG A 114 12.38 -5.08 -10.32
CA ARG A 114 13.28 -6.24 -10.46
C ARG A 114 12.74 -7.53 -9.84
N GLN A 115 11.89 -7.44 -8.81
CA GLN A 115 11.27 -8.59 -8.15
C GLN A 115 10.18 -9.27 -9.00
N PHE A 116 9.74 -8.60 -10.07
CA PHE A 116 8.71 -9.06 -10.99
C PHE A 116 9.25 -9.22 -12.42
N ARG A 117 10.58 -9.33 -12.58
CA ARG A 117 11.21 -9.52 -13.89
C ARG A 117 10.61 -10.72 -14.62
N GLY A 118 10.29 -10.52 -15.89
CA GLY A 118 9.70 -11.53 -16.77
C GLY A 118 8.17 -11.60 -16.71
N LEU A 119 7.52 -10.85 -15.81
CA LEU A 119 6.08 -10.70 -15.77
C LEU A 119 5.64 -9.45 -16.54
N ASP A 120 4.49 -9.54 -17.20
CA ASP A 120 3.77 -8.38 -17.71
C ASP A 120 2.89 -7.78 -16.60
N ALA A 121 2.14 -6.72 -16.93
CA ALA A 121 1.27 -6.03 -15.98
C ALA A 121 0.23 -6.97 -15.33
N ASP A 122 -0.34 -7.92 -16.09
CA ASP A 122 -1.28 -8.91 -15.55
C ASP A 122 -0.59 -9.82 -14.53
N GLY A 123 0.59 -10.36 -14.88
CA GLY A 123 1.36 -11.22 -13.99
C GLY A 123 1.83 -10.48 -12.74
N ILE A 124 2.19 -9.21 -12.85
CA ILE A 124 2.52 -8.35 -11.70
C ILE A 124 1.29 -8.18 -10.81
N ALA A 125 0.12 -7.92 -11.39
CA ALA A 125 -1.12 -7.77 -10.64
C ALA A 125 -1.48 -9.06 -9.89
N ASP A 126 -1.42 -10.21 -10.55
CA ASP A 126 -1.67 -11.53 -9.94
C ASP A 126 -0.72 -11.81 -8.77
N GLU A 127 0.58 -11.60 -8.99
CA GLU A 127 1.58 -11.82 -7.96
C GLU A 127 1.41 -10.85 -6.79
N PHE A 128 1.06 -9.59 -7.06
CA PHE A 128 0.78 -8.60 -6.04
C PHE A 128 -0.44 -8.98 -5.20
N ASP A 129 -1.56 -9.35 -5.82
CA ASP A 129 -2.79 -9.76 -5.14
C ASP A 129 -2.57 -11.02 -4.29
N ARG A 130 -1.82 -11.98 -4.82
CA ARG A 130 -1.39 -13.17 -4.08
C ARG A 130 -0.58 -12.79 -2.84
N ARG A 131 0.46 -11.94 -2.98
CA ARG A 131 1.30 -11.50 -1.85
C ARG A 131 0.50 -10.75 -0.78
N VAL A 132 -0.43 -9.89 -1.20
CA VAL A 132 -1.31 -9.14 -0.29
C VAL A 132 -2.26 -10.09 0.45
N SER A 133 -2.82 -11.08 -0.23
CA SER A 133 -3.71 -12.09 0.36
C SER A 133 -2.97 -12.96 1.37
N ASP A 134 -1.80 -13.48 1.01
CA ASP A 134 -0.91 -14.24 1.89
C ASP A 134 -0.55 -13.44 3.15
N PHE A 135 -0.30 -12.13 3.02
CA PHE A 135 -0.03 -11.26 4.16
C PHE A 135 -1.26 -11.14 5.07
N LYS A 136 -2.44 -10.87 4.52
CA LYS A 136 -3.69 -10.73 5.28
C LYS A 136 -4.03 -12.02 6.03
N GLU A 137 -3.91 -13.17 5.38
CA GLU A 137 -4.18 -14.48 6.02
C GLU A 137 -3.19 -14.76 7.15
N ASN A 138 -1.90 -14.49 6.94
CA ASN A 138 -0.89 -14.66 7.98
C ASN A 138 -1.13 -13.76 9.19
N GLN A 139 -1.60 -12.52 8.98
CA GLN A 139 -2.00 -11.61 10.05
C GLN A 139 -3.22 -12.15 10.82
N LEU A 140 -4.26 -12.60 10.12
CA LEU A 140 -5.46 -13.18 10.75
C LEU A 140 -5.18 -14.46 11.54
N ARG A 141 -4.35 -15.35 10.98
CA ARG A 141 -3.93 -16.59 11.66
C ARG A 141 -3.13 -16.30 12.92
N ARG A 142 -2.38 -15.19 12.93
CA ARG A 142 -1.64 -14.73 14.11
C ARG A 142 -2.55 -14.14 15.19
N THR A 143 -3.50 -13.30 14.81
CA THR A 143 -4.46 -12.73 15.78
C THR A 143 -5.35 -13.81 16.40
N GLN A 144 -5.82 -14.80 15.63
CA GLN A 144 -6.57 -15.95 16.17
C GLN A 144 -5.75 -16.81 17.16
N ARG A 145 -4.47 -17.06 16.89
CA ARG A 145 -3.59 -17.82 17.80
C ARG A 145 -3.27 -17.05 19.09
N GLY A 146 -3.26 -15.73 19.06
CA GLY A 146 -3.06 -14.88 20.24
C GLY A 146 -4.23 -14.87 21.22
N LEU A 147 -5.48 -14.99 20.74
CA LEU A 147 -6.66 -15.08 21.62
C LEU A 147 -6.83 -16.46 22.27
N GLY A 148 -6.40 -17.55 21.63
CA GLY A 148 -6.55 -18.91 22.16
C GLY A 148 -5.60 -19.28 23.31
N GLY A 149 -4.55 -18.49 23.56
CA GLY A 149 -3.56 -18.74 24.63
C GLY A 149 -4.03 -18.35 26.04
N PHE A 150 -5.02 -17.46 26.15
CA PHE A 150 -5.57 -17.01 27.43
C PHE A 150 -6.73 -17.87 27.94
N ALA A 151 -7.32 -18.70 27.07
CA ALA A 151 -8.45 -19.56 27.44
C ALA A 151 -8.04 -20.92 28.05
N ASN A 152 -6.75 -21.29 28.01
CA ASN A 152 -6.30 -22.64 28.38
C ASN A 152 -5.30 -22.71 29.56
N ARG A 153 -5.10 -21.63 30.30
CA ARG A 153 -4.46 -21.65 31.63
C ARG A 153 -5.52 -21.28 32.66
N GLY A 154 -6.04 -22.30 33.36
CA GLY A 154 -7.18 -22.21 34.26
C GLY A 154 -7.05 -21.15 35.36
N GLY A 155 -7.64 -20.00 35.12
CA GLY A 155 -7.71 -18.88 36.05
C GLY A 155 -8.70 -17.80 35.58
N ALA A 156 -9.85 -18.22 35.05
CA ALA A 156 -10.94 -17.32 34.66
C ALA A 156 -12.00 -17.29 35.76
N ALA A 157 -11.62 -16.81 36.94
CA ALA A 157 -12.54 -16.32 37.94
C ALA A 157 -11.90 -15.03 38.47
N ASP A 158 -12.62 -13.92 38.36
CA ASP A 158 -12.27 -12.61 38.95
C ASP A 158 -11.47 -11.62 38.09
N LEU A 159 -11.86 -11.44 36.83
CA LEU A 159 -11.62 -10.16 36.13
C LEU A 159 -12.93 -9.38 36.06
N PRO A 160 -12.99 -8.13 36.57
CA PRO A 160 -14.20 -7.33 36.48
C PRO A 160 -14.46 -6.96 35.01
N PRO A 161 -15.75 -6.91 34.60
CA PRO A 161 -16.13 -6.56 33.25
C PRO A 161 -15.62 -5.14 32.90
N PRO A 162 -15.20 -4.90 31.65
CA PRO A 162 -14.71 -3.58 31.24
C PRO A 162 -15.83 -2.55 31.38
N GLU A 163 -15.61 -1.55 32.23
CA GLU A 163 -16.50 -0.39 32.38
C GLU A 163 -16.55 0.38 31.05
N LEU A 164 -17.69 0.26 30.38
CA LEU A 164 -18.08 1.10 29.26
C LEU A 164 -18.15 2.56 29.76
N SER A 165 -17.42 3.46 29.09
CA SER A 165 -17.76 4.89 29.19
C SER A 165 -19.14 5.10 28.56
N PRO A 166 -20.01 5.97 29.13
CA PRO A 166 -21.38 6.11 28.64
C PRO A 166 -21.37 6.63 27.21
N VAL A 167 -21.99 5.86 26.31
CA VAL A 167 -22.30 6.26 24.95
C VAL A 167 -23.44 7.27 25.03
N GLN A 168 -23.24 8.47 24.48
CA GLN A 168 -24.34 9.39 24.18
C GLN A 168 -25.31 8.68 23.24
N GLU A 169 -26.54 8.51 23.70
CA GLU A 169 -27.67 8.07 22.88
C GLU A 169 -27.86 9.06 21.73
N ASP A 170 -27.70 8.58 20.51
CA ASP A 170 -28.51 9.11 19.42
C ASP A 170 -29.02 7.98 18.52
N SER A 171 -30.31 8.06 18.27
CA SER A 171 -31.14 6.99 17.75
C SER A 171 -30.97 6.78 16.25
N ARG A 172 -30.66 5.55 15.82
CA ARG A 172 -31.28 4.78 14.70
C ARG A 172 -30.41 3.58 14.32
N GLY A 173 -31.08 2.43 14.13
CA GLY A 173 -30.49 1.10 14.14
C GLY A 173 -29.63 0.69 12.93
N GLY A 174 -28.69 -0.21 13.23
CA GLY A 174 -27.88 -1.01 12.32
C GLY A 174 -26.89 -1.87 13.12
N PRO A 175 -26.54 -3.11 12.70
CA PRO A 175 -25.59 -3.95 13.43
C PRO A 175 -24.19 -3.29 13.46
N PRO A 176 -23.45 -3.37 14.58
CA PRO A 176 -22.18 -2.66 14.72
C PRO A 176 -21.13 -3.24 13.77
N GLN A 177 -20.60 -2.40 12.89
CA GLN A 177 -19.39 -2.71 12.11
C GLN A 177 -18.18 -2.80 13.05
N LEU A 178 -17.42 -3.88 12.90
CA LEU A 178 -16.13 -4.11 13.55
C LEU A 178 -15.18 -2.95 13.21
N THR A 179 -14.76 -2.18 14.20
CA THR A 179 -13.78 -1.09 14.02
C THR A 179 -12.36 -1.59 14.27
N ALA A 180 -11.40 -0.96 13.61
CA ALA A 180 -9.99 -1.36 13.46
C ALA A 180 -9.14 -1.41 14.77
N LYS A 181 -9.77 -1.53 15.94
CA LYS A 181 -9.12 -1.42 17.26
C LYS A 181 -8.82 -2.78 17.92
N ASP A 182 -9.35 -3.89 17.41
CA ASP A 182 -9.19 -5.24 18.00
C ASP A 182 -8.10 -6.12 17.33
N LEU A 183 -7.26 -5.54 16.45
CA LEU A 183 -6.47 -6.30 15.47
C LEU A 183 -4.94 -6.25 15.64
N VAL A 184 -4.41 -5.89 16.80
CA VAL A 184 -2.95 -5.68 16.97
C VAL A 184 -2.35 -6.65 17.99
N GLY A 185 -1.68 -7.70 17.50
CA GLY A 185 -0.93 -8.69 18.28
C GLY A 185 0.42 -9.00 17.63
N ALA A 186 1.48 -8.95 18.45
CA ALA A 186 2.90 -8.83 18.07
C ALA A 186 3.50 -9.92 17.16
N ALA A 187 4.52 -9.52 16.38
CA ALA A 187 5.29 -10.36 15.45
C ALA A 187 6.47 -11.13 16.08
N PRO A 188 6.90 -12.26 15.46
CA PRO A 188 8.32 -12.34 15.10
C PRO A 188 8.64 -12.76 13.64
N THR A 189 9.79 -12.24 13.19
CA THR A 189 10.69 -12.49 12.02
C THR A 189 10.17 -13.16 10.73
N PRO A 190 10.38 -12.52 9.55
CA PRO A 190 10.30 -13.20 8.26
C PRO A 190 11.69 -13.58 7.72
N VAL A 191 11.77 -14.75 7.10
CA VAL A 191 12.86 -15.16 6.21
C VAL A 191 12.41 -14.85 4.77
N GLY A 192 13.21 -14.06 4.04
CA GLY A 192 13.26 -13.99 2.57
C GLY A 192 12.00 -13.58 1.80
N SER A 193 11.77 -12.27 1.60
CA SER A 193 11.17 -11.70 0.37
C SER A 193 11.33 -10.17 0.40
N GLY A 194 11.96 -9.62 -0.64
CA GLY A 194 12.61 -8.32 -0.62
C GLY A 194 11.70 -7.09 -0.57
N GLY A 195 12.27 -5.99 -0.05
CA GLY A 195 11.84 -4.61 -0.28
C GLY A 195 10.46 -4.24 0.27
N MET A 196 9.42 -4.41 -0.54
CA MET A 196 8.07 -3.92 -0.28
C MET A 196 7.40 -4.62 0.91
N MET A 197 7.52 -5.95 1.00
CA MET A 197 6.96 -6.72 2.11
C MET A 197 7.72 -6.49 3.42
N GLN A 198 9.04 -6.32 3.34
CA GLN A 198 9.88 -5.99 4.50
C GLN A 198 9.51 -4.61 5.06
N PHE A 199 9.25 -3.64 4.19
CA PHE A 199 8.82 -2.30 4.56
C PHE A 199 7.41 -2.28 5.18
N LEU A 200 6.44 -3.00 4.59
CA LEU A 200 5.09 -3.14 5.16
C LEU A 200 5.13 -3.77 6.56
N ASN A 201 5.99 -4.78 6.74
CA ASN A 201 6.16 -5.45 8.03
C ASN A 201 6.85 -4.53 9.06
N GLN A 202 7.84 -3.73 8.66
CA GLN A 202 8.46 -2.71 9.52
C GLN A 202 7.44 -1.67 9.99
N ARG A 203 6.58 -1.18 9.10
CA ARG A 203 5.57 -0.17 9.47
C ARG A 203 4.48 -0.72 10.39
N ALA A 204 4.14 -2.00 10.25
CA ALA A 204 3.28 -2.70 11.19
C ALA A 204 3.94 -2.75 12.58
N GLN A 205 5.22 -3.10 12.65
CA GLN A 205 6.00 -3.11 13.90
C GLN A 205 6.14 -1.72 14.52
N GLU A 206 6.35 -0.67 13.73
CA GLU A 206 6.43 0.72 14.23
C GLU A 206 5.09 1.19 14.81
N LYS A 207 3.98 0.85 14.15
CA LYS A 207 2.63 1.14 14.67
C LYS A 207 2.36 0.36 15.95
N GLU A 208 2.76 -0.91 16.01
CA GLU A 208 2.69 -1.74 17.21
C GLU A 208 3.49 -1.13 18.35
N GLU A 209 4.71 -0.67 18.10
CA GLU A 209 5.57 -0.05 19.09
C GLU A 209 5.01 1.29 19.57
N GLN A 210 4.50 2.12 18.66
CA GLN A 210 3.81 3.35 19.03
C GLN A 210 2.57 3.07 19.87
N ASN A 211 1.78 2.06 19.51
CA ASN A 211 0.61 1.66 20.28
C ASN A 211 1.01 1.09 21.64
N ARG A 212 2.08 0.31 21.72
CA ARG A 212 2.64 -0.21 22.97
C ARG A 212 3.10 0.91 23.89
N ARG A 213 3.88 1.87 23.37
CA ARG A 213 4.31 3.06 24.13
C ARG A 213 3.13 3.90 24.60
N LYS A 214 2.07 4.03 23.78
CA LYS A 214 0.82 4.70 24.19
C LYS A 214 0.12 3.93 25.31
N PHE A 215 0.09 2.61 25.23
CA PHE A 215 -0.52 1.74 26.24
C PHE A 215 0.24 1.74 27.56
N GLU A 216 1.57 1.68 27.52
CA GLU A 216 2.45 1.78 28.70
C GLU A 216 2.22 3.11 29.43
N LYS A 217 2.22 4.24 28.69
CA LYS A 217 1.90 5.56 29.27
C LYS A 217 0.49 5.61 29.85
N TRP A 218 -0.48 4.99 29.20
CA TRP A 218 -1.85 4.93 29.72
C TRP A 218 -1.94 4.15 31.03
N ASN A 219 -1.27 2.99 31.11
CA ASN A 219 -1.18 2.19 32.33
C ASN A 219 -0.51 2.97 33.47
N GLU A 220 0.58 3.66 33.18
CA GLU A 220 1.30 4.48 34.17
C GLU A 220 0.40 5.60 34.73
N VAL A 221 -0.30 6.33 33.85
CA VAL A 221 -1.23 7.39 34.24
C VAL A 221 -2.39 6.84 35.07
N MET A 222 -2.93 5.68 34.70
CA MET A 222 -4.02 5.04 35.44
C MET A 222 -3.58 4.58 36.83
N MET A 223 -2.39 3.95 36.94
CA MET A 223 -1.83 3.52 38.22
C MET A 223 -1.60 4.71 39.15
N LYS A 224 -1.05 5.81 38.62
CA LYS A 224 -0.86 7.04 39.40
C LYS A 224 -2.19 7.62 39.88
N LYS A 225 -3.21 7.65 39.01
CA LYS A 225 -4.57 8.12 39.37
C LYS A 225 -5.24 7.23 40.42
N GLN A 226 -5.00 5.91 40.36
CA GLN A 226 -5.53 4.96 41.34
C GLN A 226 -4.84 5.11 42.70
N GLN A 227 -3.52 5.33 42.71
CA GLN A 227 -2.75 5.64 43.93
C GLN A 227 -3.19 6.97 44.55
N GLU A 228 -3.38 8.03 43.74
CA GLU A 228 -3.90 9.32 44.21
C GLU A 228 -5.29 9.17 44.82
N LYS A 229 -6.16 8.36 44.21
CA LYS A 229 -7.52 8.08 44.73
C LYS A 229 -7.47 7.27 46.04
N GLN A 230 -6.57 6.29 46.16
CA GLN A 230 -6.36 5.53 47.41
C GLN A 230 -5.78 6.41 48.52
N ALA A 231 -4.85 7.31 48.21
CA ALA A 231 -4.29 8.27 49.15
C ALA A 231 -5.35 9.28 49.63
N ALA A 232 -6.20 9.76 48.73
CA ALA A 232 -7.32 10.64 49.08
C ALA A 232 -8.37 9.92 49.96
N ALA A 233 -8.67 8.64 49.69
CA ALA A 233 -9.62 7.87 50.49
C ALA A 233 -9.08 7.55 51.90
N THR A 234 -7.77 7.28 52.04
CA THR A 234 -7.14 7.07 53.35
C THR A 234 -7.01 8.37 54.14
N ALA A 235 -6.77 9.51 53.48
CA ALA A 235 -6.79 10.82 54.13
C ALA A 235 -8.20 11.23 54.61
N ALA A 236 -9.25 10.87 53.86
CA ALA A 236 -10.64 11.17 54.23
C ALA A 236 -11.18 10.26 55.35
N ALA A 237 -10.62 9.07 55.56
CA ALA A 237 -11.02 8.13 56.62
C ALA A 237 -10.29 8.37 57.96
N GLY A 238 -9.33 9.30 57.99
CA GLY A 238 -8.53 9.65 59.18
C GLY A 238 -9.03 10.86 59.97
N HIS A 239 -10.20 11.41 59.62
CA HIS A 239 -10.91 12.46 60.36
C HIS A 239 -12.25 11.94 60.86
#